data_AF-A0A7V9GCU7-F1
#
_entry.id   AF-A0A7V9GCU7-F1
#
_cell.length_a   1.000
_cell.length_b   1.000
_cell.length_c   1.000
_cell.angle_alpha   90.00
_cell.angle_beta   90.00
_cell.angle_gamma   90.00
#
_symmetry.space_group_name_H-M   'P 1'
#
loop_
_entity.id
_entity.type
_entity.pdbx_description
1 polymer ?
#
loop_
_entity_poly.entity_id
_entity_poly.type
_entity_poly.pdbx_seq_one_letter_code
_entity_poly.pdbx_strand_id
1 'polypeptide(L)'
;MPIKRPFNFKQWIDEHRHLLKPPVGNQCAYDAEDFIVMVVGGPNSRKDYHFDEGEEFFYQLEGDIVVKIQEDGKAVDVPVREGEIFLLPARVPHNPVRGANT
;
A
#
# COMPACT_ATOMS: atom_id res chain seq x y z
N MET A 1 2.24 -11.77 -19.50
CA MET A 1 3.36 -12.06 -18.58
C MET A 1 3.64 -13.58 -18.54
N PRO A 2 4.90 -14.05 -18.57
CA PRO A 2 5.22 -15.47 -18.35
C PRO A 2 4.87 -15.92 -16.93
N ILE A 3 4.60 -17.21 -16.73
CA ILE A 3 4.26 -17.77 -15.42
C ILE A 3 5.48 -17.68 -14.48
N LYS A 4 5.40 -16.82 -13.46
CA LYS A 4 6.39 -16.73 -12.38
C LYS A 4 6.08 -17.81 -11.33
N ARG A 5 7.10 -18.58 -10.92
CA ARG A 5 6.95 -19.57 -9.84
C ARG A 5 6.76 -18.84 -8.49
N PRO A 6 6.11 -19.47 -7.50
CA PRO A 6 6.03 -18.92 -6.15
C PRO A 6 7.43 -18.61 -5.60
N PHE A 7 7.54 -17.55 -4.81
CA PHE A 7 8.77 -17.14 -4.15
C PHE A 7 8.49 -16.74 -2.70
N ASN A 8 9.52 -16.71 -1.86
CA ASN A 8 9.37 -16.28 -0.48
C ASN A 8 9.17 -14.76 -0.43
N PHE A 9 7.98 -14.32 -0.03
CA PHE A 9 7.63 -12.91 -0.08
C PHE A 9 8.43 -12.06 0.91
N LYS A 10 8.68 -12.58 2.12
CA LYS A 10 9.48 -11.88 3.13
C LYS A 10 10.92 -11.64 2.65
N GLN A 11 11.54 -12.66 2.08
CA GLN A 11 12.87 -12.54 1.50
C GLN A 11 12.89 -11.50 0.37
N TRP A 12 11.89 -11.52 -0.51
CA TRP A 12 11.78 -10.52 -1.57
C TRP A 12 11.67 -9.10 -1.01
N ILE A 13 10.86 -8.89 0.05
CA ILE A 13 10.77 -7.59 0.72
C ILE A 13 12.14 -7.17 1.25
N ASP A 14 12.84 -8.05 1.96
CA ASP A 14 14.18 -7.80 2.52
C ASP A 14 15.19 -7.39 1.43
N GLU A 15 15.18 -8.07 0.28
CA GLU A 15 16.02 -7.75 -0.88
C GLU A 15 15.67 -6.38 -1.49
N HIS A 16 14.39 -5.96 -1.45
CA HIS A 16 13.90 -4.73 -2.06
C HIS A 16 13.74 -3.56 -1.07
N ARG A 17 14.04 -3.71 0.23
CA ARG A 17 13.90 -2.65 1.25
C ARG A 17 14.55 -1.32 0.88
N HIS A 18 15.61 -1.37 0.08
CA HIS A 18 16.30 -0.18 -0.39
C HIS A 18 15.44 0.69 -1.33
N LEU A 19 14.44 0.12 -2.01
CA LEU A 19 13.44 0.79 -2.84
C LEU A 19 12.20 1.22 -2.04
N LEU A 20 11.90 0.54 -0.93
CA LEU A 20 10.72 0.78 -0.09
C LEU A 20 10.87 1.97 0.86
N LYS A 21 11.65 2.97 0.44
CA LYS A 21 11.91 4.21 1.16
C LYS A 21 12.11 5.35 0.16
N PRO A 22 12.03 6.62 0.59
CA PRO A 22 12.30 7.74 -0.30
C PRO A 22 13.65 7.61 -1.04
N PRO A 23 13.71 7.98 -2.33
CA PRO A 23 12.66 8.66 -3.10
C PRO A 23 11.66 7.74 -3.82
N VAL A 24 11.82 6.42 -3.78
CA VAL A 24 10.98 5.47 -4.55
C VAL A 24 9.72 5.08 -3.77
N GLY A 25 9.87 4.54 -2.57
CA GLY A 25 8.78 4.29 -1.61
C GLY A 25 7.90 3.08 -1.89
N ASN A 26 7.85 2.55 -3.11
CA ASN A 26 7.06 1.36 -3.47
C ASN A 26 7.71 0.51 -4.56
N GLN A 27 7.31 -0.75 -4.66
CA GLN A 27 7.74 -1.64 -5.73
C GLN A 27 6.68 -2.70 -6.04
N CYS A 28 6.40 -2.91 -7.33
CA CYS A 28 5.54 -4.01 -7.79
C CYS A 28 6.28 -5.35 -7.69
N ALA A 29 5.63 -6.36 -7.10
CA ALA A 29 6.14 -7.73 -7.00
C ALA A 29 6.04 -8.51 -8.32
N TYR A 30 5.13 -8.07 -9.19
CA TYR A 30 4.86 -8.62 -10.53
C TYR A 30 4.68 -7.48 -11.53
N ASP A 31 5.08 -7.72 -12.77
CA ASP A 31 4.83 -6.82 -13.91
C ASP A 31 3.48 -7.17 -14.55
N ALA A 32 2.40 -6.94 -13.80
CA ALA A 32 1.03 -7.34 -14.11
C ALA A 32 0.22 -6.16 -14.64
N GLU A 33 -0.63 -6.43 -15.63
CA GLU A 33 -1.54 -5.44 -16.20
C GLU A 33 -2.82 -5.31 -15.37
N ASP A 34 -3.42 -6.43 -14.95
CA ASP A 34 -4.74 -6.43 -14.29
C ASP A 34 -4.68 -6.35 -12.76
N PHE A 35 -3.83 -7.16 -12.13
CA PHE A 35 -3.76 -7.23 -10.66
C PHE A 35 -2.40 -6.74 -10.15
N ILE A 36 -2.37 -5.49 -9.72
CA ILE A 36 -1.17 -4.82 -9.24
C ILE A 36 -0.91 -5.24 -7.79
N VAL A 37 0.09 -6.10 -7.58
CA VAL A 37 0.57 -6.46 -6.25
C VAL A 37 1.79 -5.62 -5.94
N MET A 38 1.62 -4.62 -5.08
CA MET A 38 2.64 -3.65 -4.73
C MET A 38 2.98 -3.71 -3.25
N VAL A 39 4.27 -3.59 -2.93
CA VAL A 39 4.74 -3.35 -1.56
C VAL A 39 5.10 -1.88 -1.44
N VAL A 40 4.60 -1.23 -0.39
CA VAL A 40 4.75 0.21 -0.18
C VAL A 40 5.31 0.42 1.22
N GLY A 41 6.47 1.06 1.31
CA GLY A 41 7.08 1.42 2.59
C GLY A 41 6.92 2.90 2.91
N GLY A 42 7.46 3.30 4.07
CA GLY A 42 7.52 4.70 4.51
C GLY A 42 8.92 5.21 4.88
N PRO A 43 9.06 6.51 5.22
CA PRO A 43 7.98 7.48 5.33
C PRO A 43 7.56 8.05 3.97
N ASN A 44 6.30 8.50 3.88
CA ASN A 44 5.82 9.30 2.75
C ASN A 44 5.31 10.67 3.22
N SER A 45 5.24 11.64 2.31
CA SER A 45 4.84 13.03 2.63
C SER A 45 3.74 13.56 1.70
N ARG A 46 2.91 12.67 1.20
CA ARG A 46 1.86 12.98 0.23
C ARG A 46 0.62 13.60 0.89
N LYS A 47 -0.03 14.53 0.17
CA LYS A 47 -1.21 15.28 0.66
C LYS A 47 -2.45 15.03 -0.19
N ASP A 48 -2.25 14.58 -1.42
CA ASP A 48 -3.28 14.25 -2.38
C ASP A 48 -4.08 13.01 -1.94
N TYR A 49 -5.35 13.00 -2.32
CA TYR A 49 -6.20 11.82 -2.23
C TYR A 49 -6.18 11.14 -3.60
N HIS A 50 -5.97 9.82 -3.60
CA HIS A 50 -6.22 8.95 -4.74
C HIS A 50 -7.71 8.67 -4.89
N PHE A 51 -8.10 8.40 -6.13
CA PHE A 51 -9.42 7.91 -6.49
C PHE A 51 -9.23 6.79 -7.50
N ASP A 52 -9.60 5.58 -7.12
CA ASP A 52 -9.52 4.40 -7.97
C ASP A 52 -10.93 3.91 -8.32
N GLU A 53 -11.11 3.39 -9.54
CA GLU A 53 -12.35 2.75 -9.96
C GLU A 53 -12.47 1.32 -9.45
N GLY A 54 -11.36 0.68 -9.08
CA GLY A 54 -11.29 -0.63 -8.46
C GLY A 54 -11.20 -0.56 -6.93
N GLU A 55 -11.34 -1.73 -6.29
CA GLU A 55 -11.07 -1.89 -4.86
C GLU A 55 -9.56 -1.91 -4.60
N GLU A 56 -9.13 -1.41 -3.44
CA GLU A 56 -7.74 -1.51 -3.00
C GLU A 56 -7.63 -2.40 -1.75
N PHE A 57 -6.87 -3.49 -1.86
CA PHE A 57 -6.59 -4.38 -0.74
C PHE A 57 -5.27 -4.01 -0.07
N PHE A 58 -5.34 -3.73 1.23
CA PHE A 58 -4.20 -3.46 2.09
C PHE A 58 -3.96 -4.64 3.03
N TYR A 59 -2.71 -5.08 3.11
CA TYR A 59 -2.23 -5.94 4.18
C TYR A 59 -0.98 -5.31 4.78
N GLN A 60 -1.09 -4.80 6.01
CA GLN A 60 0.00 -4.08 6.65
C GLN A 60 0.96 -5.07 7.31
N LEU A 61 2.08 -5.35 6.64
CA LEU A 61 3.01 -6.40 7.07
C LEU A 61 3.94 -5.98 8.21
N GLU A 62 4.38 -4.72 8.24
CA GLU A 62 5.31 -4.19 9.23
C GLU A 62 4.91 -2.74 9.59
N GLY A 63 4.89 -2.41 10.88
CA GLY A 63 4.53 -1.09 11.37
C GLY A 63 3.06 -0.70 11.17
N ASP A 64 2.70 0.49 11.64
CA ASP A 64 1.33 1.00 11.61
C ASP A 64 1.16 2.15 10.63
N ILE A 65 0.03 2.20 9.92
CA ILE A 65 -0.31 3.29 9.00
C ILE A 65 -1.69 3.86 9.28
N VAL A 66 -2.01 4.98 8.62
CA VAL A 66 -3.36 5.52 8.57
C VAL A 66 -3.76 5.70 7.11
N VAL A 67 -4.90 5.13 6.72
CA VAL A 67 -5.55 5.44 5.44
C VAL A 67 -6.63 6.48 5.71
N LYS A 68 -6.38 7.73 5.30
CA LYS A 68 -7.40 8.78 5.40
C LYS A 68 -8.39 8.61 4.26
N ILE A 69 -9.69 8.53 4.54
CA ILE A 69 -10.74 8.37 3.53
C ILE A 69 -11.70 9.54 3.54
N GLN A 70 -12.45 9.73 2.46
CA GLN A 70 -13.64 10.58 2.45
C GLN A 70 -14.89 9.70 2.65
N GLU A 71 -15.59 9.91 3.76
CA GLU A 71 -16.83 9.22 4.11
C GLU A 71 -17.88 10.29 4.47
N ASP A 72 -19.06 10.24 3.83
CA ASP A 72 -20.13 11.22 4.01
C ASP A 72 -19.69 12.70 3.93
N GLY A 73 -18.74 12.98 3.02
CA GLY A 73 -18.19 14.31 2.80
C GLY A 73 -17.22 14.80 3.88
N LYS A 74 -16.75 13.91 4.77
CA LYS A 74 -15.78 14.20 5.82
C LYS A 74 -14.52 13.36 5.66
N ALA A 75 -13.39 13.93 6.06
CA ALA A 75 -12.15 13.19 6.20
C ALA A 75 -12.21 12.32 7.46
N VAL A 76 -12.01 11.01 7.29
CA VAL A 76 -11.98 10.02 8.37
C VAL A 76 -10.64 9.30 8.34
N ASP A 77 -10.01 9.15 9.51
CA ASP A 77 -8.77 8.39 9.64
C ASP A 77 -9.11 6.93 9.92
N VAL A 78 -8.61 6.02 9.08
CA VAL A 78 -8.71 4.57 9.28
C VAL A 78 -7.33 4.04 9.66
N PRO A 79 -7.07 3.75 10.95
CA PRO A 79 -5.84 3.09 11.36
C PRO A 79 -5.80 1.67 10.78
N VAL A 80 -4.65 1.29 10.23
CA VAL A 80 -4.36 -0.09 9.80
C VAL A 80 -3.05 -0.49 10.45
N ARG A 81 -3.15 -1.32 11.50
CA ARG A 81 -2.01 -1.75 12.32
C ARG A 81 -1.28 -2.93 11.71
N GLU A 82 -0.07 -3.18 12.19
CA GLU A 82 0.71 -4.36 11.80
C GLU A 82 -0.12 -5.64 11.94
N GLY A 83 -0.17 -6.44 10.87
CA GLY A 83 -0.93 -7.68 10.77
C GLY A 83 -2.39 -7.49 10.34
N GLU A 84 -2.92 -6.28 10.31
CA GLU A 84 -4.30 -6.01 9.89
C GLU A 84 -4.45 -6.01 8.36
N ILE A 85 -5.62 -6.44 7.91
CA ILE A 85 -6.06 -6.32 6.52
C ILE A 85 -7.20 -5.30 6.43
N PHE A 86 -7.22 -4.57 5.33
CA PHE A 86 -8.27 -3.59 5.03
C PHE A 86 -8.57 -3.63 3.53
N LEU A 87 -9.85 -3.82 3.17
CA LEU A 87 -10.30 -3.72 1.78
C LEU A 87 -11.05 -2.40 1.64
N LEU A 88 -10.49 -1.47 0.87
CA LEU A 88 -11.13 -0.21 0.56
C LEU A 88 -12.03 -0.39 -0.68
N PRO A 89 -13.33 -0.09 -0.59
CA PRO A 89 -14.22 -0.15 -1.74
C PRO A 89 -13.80 0.80 -2.86
N ALA A 90 -14.22 0.45 -4.08
CA ALA A 90 -14.05 1.29 -5.24
C ALA A 90 -14.62 2.71 -5.05
N ARG A 91 -13.99 3.69 -5.70
CA ARG A 91 -14.44 5.08 -5.78
C ARG A 91 -14.52 5.80 -4.43
N VAL A 92 -13.75 5.34 -3.43
CA VAL A 92 -13.55 6.06 -2.17
C VAL A 92 -12.27 6.88 -2.26
N PRO A 93 -12.34 8.23 -2.25
CA PRO A 93 -11.14 9.04 -2.20
C PRO A 93 -10.34 8.72 -0.95
N HIS A 94 -9.04 8.44 -1.08
CA HIS A 94 -8.21 8.05 0.05
C HIS A 94 -6.75 8.55 -0.03
N ASN A 95 -6.10 8.76 1.13
CA ASN A 95 -4.70 9.17 1.26
C ASN A 95 -4.01 8.29 2.32
N PRO A 96 -3.19 7.31 1.91
CA PRO A 96 -2.38 6.49 2.81
C PRO A 96 -1.16 7.27 3.34
N VAL A 97 -1.11 7.43 4.66
CA VAL A 97 -0.03 8.09 5.40
C VAL A 97 0.85 7.03 6.07
N ARG A 98 2.14 7.05 5.73
CA ARG A 98 3.12 6.05 6.17
C ARG A 98 4.27 6.71 6.94
N GLY A 99 4.53 6.21 8.14
CA GLY A 99 5.63 6.65 9.00
C GLY A 99 6.97 6.04 8.58
N ALA A 100 8.04 6.35 9.31
CA ALA A 100 9.31 5.64 9.08
C ALA A 100 9.20 4.18 9.56
N ASN A 101 9.81 3.24 8.81
CA ASN A 101 9.81 1.81 9.11
C ASN A 101 8.40 1.16 9.12
N THR A 102 7.54 1.59 8.19
CA THR A 102 6.20 1.03 7.92
C THR A 102 6.09 0.55 6.48
#